data_AF-A0A848IMT8-F1
#
_entry.id   AF-A0A848IMT8-F1
#
_cell.length_a   1.000
_cell.length_b   1.000
_cell.length_c   1.000
_cell.angle_alpha   90.00
_cell.angle_beta   90.00
_cell.angle_gamma   90.00
#
_symmetry.space_group_name_H-M   'P 1'
#
loop_
_entity.id
_entity.type
_entity.pdbx_description
1 polymer ?
#
loop_
_entity_poly.entity_id
_entity_poly.type
_entity_poly.pdbx_seq_one_letter_code
_entity_poly.pdbx_strand_id
1 'polypeptide(L)'
;MKTVRVMEKSADIDSLNLHIGAQDAPDVDVAECLVRVVSAAVNPSDVKAVLGFEHGTLKPFPIVEDFVFDLSDAALAYQGVFRGAANRVPLKP
;
A
#
# COMPACT_ATOMS: atom_id res chain seq x y z
N MET A 1 22.43 1.92 -5.62
CA MET A 1 21.56 2.58 -4.61
C MET A 1 21.20 1.59 -3.50
N LYS A 2 21.00 2.06 -2.26
CA LYS A 2 20.62 1.19 -1.13
C LYS A 2 19.12 0.91 -1.18
N THR A 3 18.72 -0.31 -0.83
CA THR A 3 17.33 -0.76 -0.89
C THR A 3 16.98 -1.61 0.31
N VAL A 4 15.68 -1.70 0.60
CA VAL A 4 15.08 -2.68 1.51
C VAL A 4 14.21 -3.60 0.65
N ARG A 5 14.43 -4.92 0.73
CA ARG A 5 13.71 -5.91 -0.06
C ARG A 5 13.09 -6.97 0.84
N VAL A 6 11.98 -7.51 0.36
CA VAL A 6 11.30 -8.69 0.91
C VAL A 6 11.47 -9.77 -0.15
N MET A 7 12.26 -10.80 0.16
CA MET A 7 12.59 -11.86 -0.80
C MET A 7 11.53 -12.95 -0.83
N GLU A 8 10.83 -13.14 0.29
CA GLU A 8 9.73 -14.09 0.49
C GLU A 8 8.72 -13.51 1.47
N LYS A 9 7.46 -13.97 1.42
CA LYS A 9 6.45 -13.57 2.40
C LYS A 9 6.77 -14.20 3.76
N SER A 10 6.54 -13.46 4.83
CA SER A 10 6.72 -13.94 6.20
C SER A 10 5.41 -14.46 6.77
N ALA A 11 5.48 -15.48 7.62
CA ALA A 11 4.29 -16.08 8.24
C ALA A 11 3.71 -15.21 9.37
N ASP A 12 4.59 -14.50 10.08
CA ASP A 12 4.27 -13.60 11.19
C ASP A 12 5.32 -12.49 11.30
N ILE A 13 5.14 -11.58 12.25
CA ILE A 13 6.01 -10.41 12.42
C ILE A 13 7.41 -10.79 12.92
N ASP A 14 7.52 -11.85 13.72
CA ASP A 14 8.80 -12.28 14.31
C ASP A 14 9.68 -12.99 13.28
N SER A 15 9.08 -13.56 12.23
CA SER A 15 9.75 -14.14 11.06
C SER A 15 9.99 -13.14 9.91
N LEU A 16 9.76 -11.84 10.15
CA LEU A 16 9.96 -10.81 9.12
C LEU A 16 11.43 -10.71 8.71
N ASN A 17 11.72 -11.04 7.44
CA ASN A 17 13.08 -11.03 6.90
C ASN A 17 13.27 -9.92 5.87
N LEU A 18 13.66 -8.72 6.33
CA LEU A 18 13.99 -7.59 5.47
C LEU A 18 15.46 -7.61 5.06
N HIS A 19 15.70 -7.62 3.76
CA HIS A 19 17.05 -7.63 3.20
C HIS A 19 17.47 -6.20 2.84
N ILE A 20 18.51 -5.69 3.51
CA ILE A 20 19.11 -4.41 3.20
C ILE A 20 20.30 -4.65 2.27
N GLY A 21 20.23 -4.12 1.05
CA GLY A 21 21.23 -4.40 0.02
C GLY A 21 21.44 -3.25 -0.95
N ALA A 22 22.37 -3.47 -1.88
CA ALA A 22 22.56 -2.61 -3.05
C ALA A 22 21.67 -3.10 -4.21
N GLN A 23 21.22 -2.15 -5.02
CA GLN A 23 20.55 -2.36 -6.30
C GLN A 23 21.11 -1.36 -7.30
N ASP A 24 21.14 -1.72 -8.58
CA ASP A 24 21.43 -0.78 -9.66
C ASP A 24 20.30 0.24 -9.85
N ALA A 25 20.62 1.37 -10.48
CA ALA A 25 19.57 2.30 -10.89
C ALA A 25 18.70 1.60 -11.95
N PRO A 26 17.36 1.70 -11.87
CA PRO A 26 16.51 1.15 -12.91
C PRO A 26 16.68 1.94 -14.22
N ASP A 27 16.43 1.28 -15.35
CA ASP A 27 16.23 1.96 -16.62
C ASP A 27 14.91 2.74 -16.57
N VAL A 28 14.88 3.93 -17.16
CA VAL A 28 13.76 4.86 -17.10
C VAL A 28 13.39 5.24 -18.53
N ASP A 29 12.15 4.96 -18.94
CA ASP A 29 11.66 5.34 -20.26
C ASP A 29 11.28 6.84 -20.32
N VAL A 30 11.01 7.37 -21.51
CA VAL A 30 10.65 8.77 -21.78
C VAL A 30 9.39 9.25 -21.04
N ALA A 31 8.52 8.31 -20.63
CA ALA A 31 7.29 8.59 -19.89
C ALA A 31 7.44 8.37 -18.38
N GLU A 32 8.63 8.05 -17.89
CA GLU A 32 8.88 7.72 -16.50
C GLU A 32 9.84 8.73 -15.84
N CYS A 33 9.89 8.73 -14.51
CA CYS A 33 10.87 9.52 -13.78
C CYS A 33 11.50 8.71 -12.65
N LEU A 34 12.82 8.84 -12.50
CA LEU A 34 13.54 8.28 -11.35
C LEU A 34 13.56 9.29 -10.21
N VAL A 35 12.88 8.94 -9.12
CA VAL A 35 12.82 9.78 -7.92
C VAL A 35 13.85 9.31 -6.90
N ARG A 36 14.69 10.24 -6.44
CA ARG A 36 15.57 9.98 -5.29
C ARG A 36 14.76 10.04 -4.00
N VAL A 37 14.58 8.89 -3.36
CA VAL A 37 13.95 8.79 -2.04
C VAL A 37 14.91 9.32 -0.97
N VAL A 38 14.57 10.46 -0.37
CA VAL A 38 15.31 11.04 0.77
C VAL A 38 14.81 10.49 2.10
N SER A 39 13.52 10.20 2.19
CA SER A 39 12.86 9.61 3.36
C SER A 39 11.62 8.83 2.94
N ALA A 40 11.26 7.80 3.70
CA ALA A 40 10.00 7.07 3.56
C ALA A 40 9.45 6.77 4.96
N ALA A 41 8.11 6.78 5.09
CA ALA A 41 7.42 6.41 6.32
C ALA A 41 6.97 4.94 6.24
N VAL A 42 6.94 4.26 7.39
CA VAL A 42 6.37 2.91 7.52
C VAL A 42 4.91 3.03 7.90
N ASN A 43 4.05 2.33 7.17
CA ASN A 43 2.61 2.29 7.33
C ASN A 43 2.13 0.88 7.72
N PRO A 44 0.96 0.75 8.38
CA PRO A 44 0.36 -0.55 8.65
C PRO A 44 0.14 -1.40 7.39
N SER A 45 -0.07 -0.78 6.21
CA SER A 45 -0.19 -1.50 4.94
C SER A 45 1.07 -2.25 4.52
N ASP A 46 2.26 -1.75 4.90
CA ASP A 46 3.53 -2.37 4.53
C ASP A 46 3.66 -3.73 5.24
N VAL A 47 3.36 -3.76 6.54
CA VAL A 47 3.33 -5.00 7.33
C VAL A 47 2.30 -5.98 6.77
N LYS A 48 1.09 -5.50 6.45
CA LYS A 48 0.02 -6.33 5.87
C LYS A 48 0.43 -6.95 4.52
N ALA A 49 1.17 -6.21 3.70
CA ALA A 49 1.65 -6.69 2.41
C ALA A 49 2.69 -7.81 2.57
N VAL A 50 3.61 -7.67 3.53
CA VAL A 50 4.70 -8.65 3.74
C VAL A 50 4.21 -9.94 4.43
N LEU A 51 3.20 -9.85 5.29
CA LEU A 51 2.62 -11.01 5.98
C LEU A 51 1.63 -11.83 5.13
N GLY A 52 1.34 -11.39 3.91
CA GLY A 52 0.51 -12.13 2.97
C GLY A 52 -0.99 -12.14 3.29
N PHE A 53 -1.77 -11.40 2.50
CA PHE A 53 -3.22 -11.59 2.36
C PHE A 53 -3.63 -13.05 2.04
N GLU A 54 -2.72 -13.86 1.51
CA GLU A 54 -2.95 -15.23 1.04
C GLU A 54 -3.28 -16.23 2.17
N HIS A 55 -2.88 -15.96 3.41
CA HIS A 55 -3.27 -16.81 4.54
C HIS A 55 -4.71 -16.53 5.03
N GLY A 56 -5.42 -15.55 4.40
CA GLY A 56 -6.82 -15.22 4.72
C GLY A 56 -7.03 -14.53 6.07
N THR A 57 -5.97 -14.26 6.81
CA THR A 57 -5.95 -13.54 8.09
C THR A 57 -6.26 -12.05 7.93
N LEU A 58 -5.93 -11.48 6.76
CA LEU A 58 -6.30 -10.14 6.36
C LEU A 58 -7.15 -10.23 5.09
N LYS A 59 -8.43 -9.84 5.18
CA LYS A 59 -9.32 -9.75 4.03
C LYS A 59 -9.55 -8.29 3.68
N PRO A 60 -9.60 -7.93 2.38
CA PRO A 60 -10.17 -6.65 1.97
C PRO A 60 -11.55 -6.48 2.61
N PHE A 61 -11.83 -5.33 3.20
CA PHE A 61 -13.22 -4.99 3.50
C PHE A 61 -14.04 -5.07 2.20
N PRO A 62 -15.27 -5.59 2.26
CA PRO A 62 -16.14 -5.62 1.10
C PRO A 62 -16.34 -4.20 0.55
N ILE A 63 -16.49 -4.10 -0.77
CA ILE A 63 -16.98 -2.88 -1.39
C ILE A 63 -18.49 -2.91 -1.23
N VAL A 64 -19.04 -1.94 -0.51
CA VAL A 64 -20.47 -1.75 -0.35
C VAL A 64 -20.87 -0.52 -1.13
N GLU A 65 -22.00 -0.59 -1.85
CA GLU A 65 -22.40 0.46 -2.80
C GLU A 65 -22.52 1.85 -2.13
N ASP A 66 -23.02 1.88 -0.88
CA ASP A 66 -23.17 3.10 -0.07
C ASP A 66 -21.86 3.83 0.24
N PHE A 67 -20.71 3.18 0.00
CA PHE A 67 -19.38 3.76 0.19
C PHE A 67 -18.60 3.90 -1.11
N VAL A 68 -19.25 3.76 -2.27
CA VAL A 68 -18.65 4.07 -3.56
C VAL A 68 -19.07 5.48 -3.99
N PHE A 69 -18.09 6.36 -4.16
CA PHE A 69 -18.32 7.76 -4.47
C PHE A 69 -17.86 8.06 -5.90
N ASP A 70 -18.54 8.95 -6.60
CA ASP A 70 -18.04 9.49 -7.87
C ASP A 70 -16.84 10.42 -7.61
N LEU A 71 -15.99 10.60 -8.61
CA LEU A 71 -14.82 11.47 -8.50
C LEU A 71 -15.21 12.92 -8.13
N SER A 72 -16.39 13.38 -8.57
CA SER A 72 -16.96 14.68 -8.18
C SER A 72 -17.23 14.81 -6.69
N ASP A 73 -17.43 13.70 -5.98
CA ASP A 73 -17.70 13.63 -4.54
C ASP A 73 -16.47 13.29 -3.70
N ALA A 74 -15.26 13.41 -4.26
CA ALA A 74 -14.00 13.10 -3.58
C ALA A 74 -13.88 13.79 -2.21
N ALA A 75 -14.35 15.04 -2.08
CA ALA A 75 -14.32 15.73 -0.79
C ALA A 75 -15.14 14.99 0.30
N LEU A 76 -16.32 14.46 -0.05
CA LEU A 76 -17.16 13.69 0.86
C LEU A 76 -16.53 12.33 1.19
N ALA A 77 -15.95 11.67 0.20
CA ALA A 77 -15.21 10.42 0.39
C ALA A 77 -14.06 10.58 1.41
N TYR A 78 -13.24 11.62 1.23
CA TYR A 78 -12.13 11.91 2.16
C TYR A 78 -12.62 12.26 3.56
N GLN A 79 -13.71 13.01 3.70
CA GLN A 79 -14.32 13.28 5.00
C GLN A 79 -14.81 11.99 5.69
N GLY A 80 -15.39 11.06 4.92
CA GLY A 80 -15.81 9.76 5.41
C GLY A 80 -14.64 8.96 5.98
N VAL A 81 -13.53 8.88 5.23
CA VAL A 81 -12.29 8.23 5.69
C VAL A 81 -11.75 8.90 6.95
N PHE A 82 -11.67 10.24 6.96
CA PHE A 82 -11.17 11.01 8.11
C PHE A 82 -12.01 10.78 9.38
N ARG A 83 -13.33 10.61 9.24
CA ARG A 83 -14.25 10.30 10.33
C ARG A 83 -14.26 8.82 10.75
N GLY A 84 -13.43 7.99 10.13
CA GLY A 84 -13.28 6.58 10.48
C GLY A 84 -14.27 5.64 9.79
N ALA A 85 -14.54 5.85 8.49
CA ALA A 85 -15.35 4.93 7.69
C ALA A 85 -14.92 3.46 7.91
N ALA A 86 -15.89 2.62 8.26
CA ALA A 86 -15.67 1.18 8.52
C ALA A 86 -15.57 0.36 7.23
N ASN A 87 -15.87 0.96 6.07
CA ASN A 87 -15.92 0.32 4.76
C ASN A 87 -14.89 0.91 3.80
N ARG A 88 -14.59 0.19 2.71
CA ARG A 88 -13.77 0.74 1.62
C ARG A 88 -14.49 1.91 0.96
N VAL A 89 -13.73 2.95 0.66
CA VAL A 89 -14.21 4.20 0.04
C VAL A 89 -13.57 4.39 -1.35
N PRO A 90 -13.93 3.58 -2.37
CA PRO A 90 -13.43 3.77 -3.72
C PRO A 90 -14.04 5.01 -4.39
N LEU A 91 -13.25 5.63 -5.28
CA LEU A 91 -13.71 6.66 -6.20
C LEU A 91 -13.94 6.05 -7.58
N LYS A 92 -15.13 6.23 -8.15
CA LYS A 92 -15.46 5.91 -9.54
C LYS A 92 -14.99 7.07 -10.44
N PRO A 93 -14.29 6.79 -11.55
CA PRO A 93 -13.86 7.81 -12.50
C PRO A 93 -15.03 8.46 -13.25
#